data_AF-A0A915DPE7-F1
#
_entry.id   AF-A0A915DPE7-F1
#
_cell.length_a   1.000
_cell.length_b   1.000
_cell.length_c   1.000
_cell.angle_alpha   90.00
_cell.angle_beta   90.00
_cell.angle_gamma   90.00
#
_symmetry.space_group_name_H-M   'P 1'
#
loop_
_entity.id
_entity.type
_entity.pdbx_description
1 polymer ?
#
loop_
_entity_poly.entity_id
_entity_poly.type
_entity_poly.pdbx_seq_one_letter_code
_entity_poly.pdbx_strand_id
1 'polypeptide(L)'
;MASTRFYLLFVILSAALINQIHCLGTCTHNGKTYKNGEEYSYGSFIMRCDVSPRHWETKVVACKSLMDEKIPVGGQRRDRHGLWKCVQDPDTGSVKLTQH
;
A
#
# COMPACT_ATOMS: atom_id res chain seq x y z
N MET A 1 31.33 19.09 -31.37
CA MET A 1 31.08 17.88 -30.55
C MET A 1 30.36 18.26 -29.25
N ALA A 2 29.05 18.56 -29.32
CA ALA A 2 28.23 18.91 -28.14
C ALA A 2 26.85 18.24 -28.21
N SER A 3 26.35 18.04 -29.42
CA SER A 3 25.04 17.44 -29.72
C SER A 3 24.89 15.99 -29.23
N THR A 4 25.92 15.15 -29.31
CA THR A 4 25.88 13.74 -28.86
C THR A 4 25.78 13.58 -27.35
N ARG A 5 26.34 14.51 -26.55
CA ARG A 5 26.23 14.48 -25.09
C ARG A 5 24.84 14.87 -24.61
N PHE A 6 24.20 15.83 -25.28
CA PHE A 6 22.80 16.20 -25.00
C PHE A 6 21.83 15.08 -25.36
N TYR A 7 22.06 14.38 -26.48
CA TYR A 7 21.24 13.25 -26.90
C TYR A 7 21.30 12.08 -25.90
N LEU A 8 22.49 11.75 -25.39
CA LEU A 8 22.68 10.70 -24.39
C LEU A 8 21.97 11.03 -23.07
N LEU A 9 22.04 12.28 -22.60
CA LEU A 9 21.34 12.72 -21.39
C LEU A 9 19.81 12.65 -21.56
N PHE A 10 19.29 12.98 -22.74
CA PHE A 10 17.86 12.89 -23.05
C PHE A 10 17.34 11.45 -23.06
N VAL A 11 18.14 10.51 -23.60
CA VAL A 11 17.81 9.07 -23.61
C VAL A 11 17.81 8.49 -22.19
N ILE A 12 18.79 8.86 -21.35
CA ILE A 12 18.85 8.40 -19.95
C ILE A 12 17.67 8.94 -19.12
N LEU A 13 17.24 10.19 -19.35
CA LEU A 13 16.04 10.74 -18.71
C LEU A 13 14.76 10.00 -19.11
N SER A 14 14.64 9.60 -20.38
CA SER A 14 13.46 8.86 -20.87
C SER A 14 13.39 7.42 -20.37
N ALA A 15 14.53 6.75 -20.16
CA ALA A 15 14.59 5.36 -19.69
C ALA A 15 14.19 5.19 -18.22
N ALA A 16 14.26 6.25 -17.40
CA ALA A 16 13.85 6.19 -15.99
C ALA A 16 12.32 6.08 -15.80
N LEU A 17 11.51 6.34 -16.82
CA LEU A 17 10.05 6.34 -16.75
C LEU A 17 9.39 5.00 -17.12
N ILE A 18 10.17 3.99 -17.55
CA ILE A 18 9.63 2.73 -18.10
C ILE A 18 9.44 1.67 -16.98
N ASN A 19 9.82 1.94 -15.74
CA ASN A 19 9.83 0.97 -14.63
C ASN A 19 8.46 0.69 -13.96
N GLN A 20 7.35 0.88 -14.66
CA GLN A 20 6.01 0.65 -14.09
C GLN A 20 5.23 -0.34 -14.97
N ILE A 21 5.78 -1.54 -15.21
CA ILE A 21 5.00 -2.68 -15.71
C ILE A 21 4.13 -3.16 -14.54
N HIS A 22 3.05 -2.43 -14.26
CA HIS A 22 2.05 -2.87 -13.31
C HIS A 22 1.25 -3.99 -13.97
N CYS A 23 1.19 -5.15 -13.33
CA CYS A 23 0.33 -6.24 -13.76
C CYS A 23 -1.10 -5.69 -13.92
N LEU A 24 -1.63 -5.72 -15.15
CA LEU A 24 -2.96 -5.22 -15.50
C LEU A 24 -4.01 -6.16 -14.91
N GLY A 25 -4.28 -6.02 -13.63
CA GLY A 25 -5.38 -6.70 -12.97
C GLY A 25 -5.90 -5.92 -11.78
N THR A 26 -7.00 -6.41 -11.23
CA THR A 26 -7.76 -5.74 -10.19
C THR A 26 -8.18 -6.72 -9.10
N CYS A 27 -8.36 -6.24 -7.88
CA CYS A 27 -8.97 -6.98 -6.80
C CYS A 27 -10.43 -6.60 -6.64
N THR A 28 -11.30 -7.54 -6.28
CA THR A 28 -12.69 -7.25 -5.92
C THR A 28 -12.91 -7.52 -4.44
N HIS A 29 -13.24 -6.49 -3.67
CA HIS A 29 -13.51 -6.61 -2.23
C HIS A 29 -14.78 -5.84 -1.86
N ASN A 30 -15.72 -6.54 -1.22
CA ASN A 30 -17.03 -6.01 -0.83
C ASN A 30 -17.78 -5.33 -2.00
N GLY A 31 -17.79 -5.98 -3.17
CA GLY A 31 -18.46 -5.48 -4.38
C GLY A 31 -17.79 -4.29 -5.08
N LYS A 32 -16.62 -3.83 -4.60
CA LYS A 32 -15.83 -2.76 -5.22
C LYS A 32 -14.56 -3.32 -5.86
N THR A 33 -14.14 -2.70 -6.95
CA THR A 33 -12.94 -3.06 -7.71
C THR A 33 -11.82 -2.08 -7.42
N TYR A 34 -10.63 -2.59 -7.13
CA TYR A 34 -9.42 -1.82 -6.82
C TYR A 34 -8.28 -2.20 -7.75
N LYS A 35 -7.45 -1.22 -8.12
CA LYS A 35 -6.29 -1.43 -8.99
C LYS A 35 -5.15 -2.08 -8.22
N ASN A 36 -4.26 -2.76 -8.94
CA ASN A 36 -3.02 -3.28 -8.36
C ASN A 36 -2.22 -2.16 -7.66
N GLY A 37 -1.84 -2.40 -6.40
CA GLY A 37 -1.14 -1.45 -5.53
C GLY A 37 -2.05 -0.43 -4.86
N GLU A 38 -3.34 -0.37 -5.19
CA GLU A 38 -4.26 0.60 -4.60
C GLU A 38 -4.49 0.30 -3.12
N GLU A 39 -4.30 1.33 -2.29
CA GLU A 39 -4.67 1.31 -0.87
C GLU A 39 -6.05 1.94 -0.67
N TYR A 40 -6.90 1.30 0.12
CA TYR A 40 -8.24 1.77 0.43
C TYR A 40 -8.63 1.52 1.88
N SER A 41 -9.48 2.39 2.43
CA SER A 41 -9.99 2.23 3.80
C SER A 41 -11.17 1.27 3.85
N TYR A 42 -11.17 0.37 4.83
CA TYR A 42 -12.29 -0.49 5.17
C TYR A 42 -12.41 -0.58 6.70
N GLY A 43 -13.38 0.15 7.26
CA GLY A 43 -13.51 0.31 8.71
C GLY A 43 -12.27 0.96 9.33
N SER A 44 -11.67 0.31 10.31
CA SER A 44 -10.43 0.75 10.98
C SER A 44 -9.16 0.25 10.31
N PHE A 45 -9.27 -0.33 9.11
CA PHE A 45 -8.14 -0.91 8.38
C PHE A 45 -7.88 -0.18 7.08
N ILE A 46 -6.62 -0.12 6.68
CA ILE A 46 -6.19 0.24 5.34
C ILE A 46 -5.75 -1.05 4.66
N MET A 47 -6.48 -1.39 3.62
CA MET A 47 -6.26 -2.56 2.77
C MET A 47 -5.40 -2.17 1.58
N ARG A 48 -4.68 -3.13 1.00
CA ARG A 48 -4.00 -2.99 -0.30
C ARG A 48 -4.39 -4.13 -1.22
N CYS A 49 -4.67 -3.81 -2.48
CA CYS A 49 -4.83 -4.78 -3.54
C CYS A 49 -3.46 -5.17 -4.10
N ASP A 50 -3.11 -6.45 -4.03
CA ASP A 50 -1.89 -7.00 -4.63
C ASP A 50 -2.28 -7.97 -5.76
N VAL A 51 -1.85 -7.65 -6.98
CA VAL A 51 -2.12 -8.47 -8.16
C VAL A 51 -0.83 -9.05 -8.70
N SER A 52 -0.82 -10.37 -8.80
CA SER A 52 0.20 -11.18 -9.46
C SER A 52 -0.37 -11.77 -10.75
N PRO A 53 0.47 -12.26 -11.69
CA PRO A 53 -0.01 -12.77 -12.98
C PRO A 53 -1.07 -13.90 -12.91
N ARG A 54 -1.16 -14.64 -11.79
CA ARG A 54 -2.07 -15.80 -11.64
C ARG A 54 -3.05 -15.68 -10.48
N HIS A 55 -2.93 -14.66 -9.64
CA HIS A 55 -3.75 -14.50 -8.45
C HIS A 55 -3.78 -13.03 -8.05
N TRP A 56 -4.82 -12.65 -7.32
CA TRP A 56 -4.89 -11.37 -6.64
C TRP A 56 -5.31 -11.61 -5.20
N GLU A 57 -4.88 -10.74 -4.31
CA GLU A 57 -5.24 -10.77 -2.91
C GLU A 57 -5.46 -9.34 -2.38
N THR A 58 -6.21 -9.22 -1.30
CA THR A 58 -6.34 -7.98 -0.54
C THR A 58 -5.85 -8.21 0.86
N LYS A 59 -4.92 -7.38 1.32
CA LYS A 59 -4.31 -7.53 2.65
C LYS A 59 -4.37 -6.25 3.47
N VAL A 60 -4.45 -6.38 4.78
CA VAL A 60 -4.33 -5.24 5.69
C VAL A 60 -2.87 -4.79 5.71
N VAL A 61 -2.62 -3.52 5.35
CA VAL A 61 -1.28 -2.93 5.37
C VAL A 61 -1.09 -1.91 6.49
N ALA A 62 -2.19 -1.40 7.04
CA ALA A 62 -2.18 -0.53 8.22
C ALA A 62 -3.54 -0.55 8.92
N CYS A 63 -3.56 -0.06 10.15
CA CYS A 63 -4.76 0.32 10.88
C CYS A 63 -4.94 1.84 10.85
N LYS A 64 -6.13 2.30 11.21
CA LYS A 64 -6.51 3.71 11.25
C LYS A 64 -7.05 4.05 12.64
N SER A 65 -6.45 5.03 13.32
CA SER A 65 -6.94 5.48 14.62
C SER A 65 -8.27 6.24 14.50
N LEU A 66 -8.90 6.59 15.62
CA LEU A 66 -10.10 7.44 15.63
C LEU A 66 -9.86 8.84 15.04
N MET A 67 -8.61 9.27 14.94
CA MET A 67 -8.21 10.52 14.31
C MET A 67 -7.82 10.35 12.83
N ASP A 68 -8.16 9.21 12.23
CA ASP A 68 -7.80 8.84 10.86
C ASP A 68 -6.29 8.70 10.62
N GLU A 69 -5.47 8.59 11.67
CA GLU A 69 -4.03 8.40 11.51
C GLU A 69 -3.68 6.97 11.08
N LYS A 70 -2.86 6.85 10.02
CA LYS A 70 -2.32 5.57 9.51
C LYS A 70 -1.27 5.01 10.47
N ILE A 71 -1.48 3.78 10.92
CA ILE A 71 -0.58 3.01 11.78
C ILE A 71 -0.18 1.73 11.02
N PRO A 72 1.06 1.61 10.51
CA PRO A 72 1.51 0.39 9.83
C PRO A 72 1.32 -0.86 10.69
N VAL A 73 1.10 -2.02 10.07
CA VAL A 73 1.05 -3.30 10.81
C VAL A 73 2.35 -3.50 11.61
N GLY A 74 2.23 -3.91 12.87
CA GLY A 74 3.31 -3.98 13.86
C GLY A 74 3.67 -2.64 14.50
N GLY A 75 3.10 -1.53 14.01
CA GLY A 75 3.36 -0.18 14.48
C GLY A 75 2.45 0.27 15.62
N GLN A 76 2.83 1.40 16.20
CA GLN A 76 2.05 2.08 17.23
C GLN A 76 2.08 3.60 17.05
N ARG A 77 1.04 4.27 17.54
CA ARG A 77 0.90 5.73 17.49
C ARG A 77 0.14 6.22 18.70
N ARG A 78 0.62 7.30 19.32
CA ARG A 78 -0.11 7.99 20.39
C ARG A 78 -0.84 9.18 19.79
N ASP A 79 -2.14 9.27 20.06
CA ASP A 79 -2.95 10.45 19.76
C ASP A 79 -3.66 10.95 21.03
N ARG A 80 -4.60 11.89 20.90
CA ARG A 80 -5.34 12.46 22.05
C ARG A 80 -6.25 11.45 22.77
N HIS A 81 -6.55 10.31 22.15
CA HIS A 81 -7.43 9.28 22.68
C HIS A 81 -6.65 8.13 23.34
N GLY A 82 -5.33 8.03 23.12
CA GLY A 82 -4.50 7.02 23.78
C GLY A 82 -3.38 6.49 22.91
N LEU A 83 -2.78 5.38 23.34
CA LEU A 83 -1.80 4.66 22.54
C LEU A 83 -2.51 3.60 21.70
N TRP A 84 -2.44 3.75 20.39
CA TRP A 84 -2.96 2.79 19.42
C TRP A 84 -1.86 1.87 18.92
N LYS A 85 -2.17 0.58 18.77
CA LYS A 85 -1.27 -0.42 18.16
C LYS A 85 -2.00 -1.23 17.10
N CYS A 86 -1.36 -1.39 15.94
CA CYS A 86 -1.85 -2.25 14.86
C CYS A 86 -1.14 -3.60 14.96
N VAL A 87 -1.76 -4.56 15.61
CA VAL A 87 -1.12 -5.85 15.96
C VAL A 87 -1.52 -6.90 14.94
N GLN A 88 -0.54 -7.63 14.42
CA GLN A 88 -0.79 -8.86 13.67
C GLN A 88 -0.60 -10.05 14.61
N ASP A 89 -1.59 -10.93 14.63
CA ASP A 89 -1.51 -12.21 15.31
C ASP A 89 -0.54 -13.13 14.55
N PRO A 90 0.51 -13.66 15.20
CA PRO A 90 1.56 -14.42 14.53
C PRO A 90 1.09 -15.80 14.06
N ASP A 91 0.05 -16.36 14.68
CA ASP A 91 -0.42 -17.71 14.41
C ASP A 91 -1.47 -17.72 13.28
N THR A 92 -2.37 -16.75 13.29
CA THR A 92 -3.49 -16.65 12.35
C THR A 92 -3.23 -15.64 11.22
N GLY A 93 -2.25 -14.74 11.38
CA GLY A 93 -2.00 -13.62 10.46
C GLY A 93 -3.05 -12.50 10.53
N SER A 94 -4.06 -12.61 11.40
CA SER A 94 -5.14 -11.64 11.54
C SER A 94 -4.63 -10.32 12.10
N VAL A 95 -5.13 -9.19 11.59
CA VAL A 95 -4.74 -7.86 12.07
C VAL A 95 -5.84 -7.24 12.94
N LYS A 96 -5.45 -6.65 14.07
CA LYS A 96 -6.34 -5.97 15.01
C LYS A 96 -5.78 -4.61 15.42
N LEU A 97 -6.66 -3.62 15.46
CA LEU A 97 -6.39 -2.34 16.13
C LEU A 97 -6.70 -2.48 17.62
N THR A 98 -5.74 -2.14 18.47
CA THR A 98 -5.87 -2.15 19.93
C THR A 98 -5.54 -0.78 20.51
N GLN A 99 -6.23 -0.41 21.59
CA GLN A 99 -6.02 0.84 22.33
C GLN A 99 -5.54 0.50 23.75
N HIS A 100 -4.51 1.19 24.20
CA HIS A 100 -3.91 1.11 25.53
C HIS A 100 -3.89 2.47 26.22
#